data_AF-A0A396IXQ4-F1
#
_entry.id   AF-A0A396IXQ4-F1
#
_cell.length_a   1.000
_cell.length_b   1.000
_cell.length_c   1.000
_cell.angle_alpha   90.00
_cell.angle_beta   90.00
_cell.angle_gamma   90.00
#
_symmetry.space_group_name_H-M   'P 1'
#
loop_
_entity.id
_entity.type
_entity.pdbx_description
1 polymer ?
#
loop_
_entity_poly.entity_id
_entity_poly.type
_entity_poly.pdbx_seq_one_letter_code
_entity_poly.pdbx_strand_id
1 'polypeptide(L)'
;MASEVAKEVNLWAEKETNGLIKTILPAGSIDGSTCLIFANALYFKGAWDEKFNTMDMEGYDFHLLNGSSVKVPFITSRNDQFISVFDGFKVLYLPYK
;
A
#
# COMPACT_ATOMS: atom_id res chain seq x y z
N MET A 1 5.31 2.62 -30.99
CA MET A 1 4.95 3.96 -30.48
C MET A 1 4.27 3.88 -29.13
N ALA A 2 2.93 3.77 -29.01
CA ALA A 2 2.26 3.78 -27.70
C ALA A 2 2.72 2.67 -26.74
N SER A 3 2.91 1.45 -27.24
CA SER A 3 3.43 0.33 -26.44
C SER A 3 4.90 0.51 -26.01
N GLU A 4 5.71 1.25 -26.78
CA GLU A 4 7.10 1.56 -26.43
C GLU A 4 7.15 2.66 -25.37
N VAL A 5 6.35 3.72 -25.54
CA VAL A 5 6.20 4.78 -24.52
C VAL A 5 5.71 4.20 -23.19
N ALA A 6 4.73 3.29 -23.21
CA ALA A 6 4.26 2.62 -22.00
C ALA A 6 5.39 1.83 -21.30
N LYS A 7 6.23 1.15 -22.08
CA LYS A 7 7.40 0.42 -21.55
C LYS A 7 8.42 1.39 -20.94
N GLU A 8 8.73 2.49 -21.62
CA GLU A 8 9.68 3.49 -21.11
C GLU A 8 9.23 4.10 -19.79
N VAL A 9 7.95 4.49 -19.69
CA VAL A 9 7.39 5.06 -18.46
C VAL A 9 7.36 4.01 -17.33
N ASN A 10 7.03 2.75 -17.63
CA ASN A 10 7.06 1.68 -16.63
C ASN A 10 8.50 1.38 -16.15
N LEU A 11 9.48 1.36 -17.06
CA LEU A 11 10.90 1.20 -16.70
C LEU A 11 11.41 2.37 -15.87
N TRP A 12 10.98 3.59 -16.19
CA TRP A 12 11.25 4.77 -15.35
C TRP A 12 10.68 4.58 -13.94
N ALA A 13 9.39 4.22 -13.81
CA ALA A 13 8.76 4.01 -12.52
C ALA A 13 9.45 2.90 -11.71
N GLU A 14 9.80 1.78 -12.37
CA GLU A 14 10.52 0.68 -11.75
C GLU A 14 11.89 1.13 -11.24
N LYS A 15 12.65 1.86 -12.06
CA LYS A 15 13.97 2.37 -11.69
C LYS A 15 13.90 3.36 -10.53
N GLU A 16 13.04 4.37 -10.62
CA GLU A 16 12.94 5.44 -9.59
C GLU A 16 12.37 4.91 -8.26
N THR A 17 11.67 3.78 -8.29
CA THR A 17 11.13 3.13 -7.09
C THR A 17 11.94 1.91 -6.65
N ASN A 18 13.18 1.74 -7.13
CA ASN A 18 14.04 0.61 -6.80
C ASN A 18 13.37 -0.77 -6.99
N GLY A 19 12.57 -0.91 -8.04
CA GLY A 19 11.87 -2.15 -8.39
C GLY A 19 10.51 -2.36 -7.71
N LEU A 20 10.04 -1.41 -6.90
CA LEU A 20 8.85 -1.57 -6.05
C LEU A 20 7.54 -1.27 -6.79
N ILE A 21 7.57 -0.34 -7.75
CA ILE A 21 6.44 -0.04 -8.65
C ILE A 21 6.86 -0.39 -10.08
N LYS A 22 6.44 -1.57 -10.56
CA LYS A 22 6.85 -2.10 -11.87
C LYS A 22 6.00 -1.64 -13.04
N THR A 23 4.73 -1.34 -12.76
CA THR A 23 3.75 -0.99 -13.79
C THR A 23 2.89 0.16 -13.30
N ILE A 24 3.01 1.30 -13.97
CA ILE A 24 2.16 2.49 -13.77
C ILE A 24 1.22 2.70 -14.97
N LEU A 25 1.62 2.28 -16.16
CA LEU A 25 0.80 2.23 -17.38
C LEU A 25 0.56 0.77 -17.78
N PRO A 26 -0.59 0.17 -17.41
CA PRO A 26 -0.97 -1.18 -17.84
C PRO A 26 -1.07 -1.29 -19.37
N ALA A 27 -1.01 -2.51 -19.88
CA ALA A 27 -1.24 -2.76 -21.31
C ALA A 27 -2.61 -2.21 -21.75
N GLY A 28 -2.63 -1.45 -22.85
CA GLY A 28 -3.85 -0.81 -23.38
C GLY A 28 -4.28 0.47 -22.67
N SER A 29 -3.53 0.95 -21.67
CA SER A 29 -3.85 2.23 -20.99
C SER A 29 -3.58 3.48 -21.83
N ILE A 30 -2.76 3.34 -22.88
CA ILE A 30 -2.48 4.39 -23.87
C ILE A 30 -2.51 3.82 -25.28
N ASP A 31 -2.83 4.67 -26.25
CA ASP A 31 -2.97 4.32 -27.66
C ASP A 31 -2.44 5.42 -28.59
N GLY A 32 -2.65 5.28 -29.90
CA GLY A 32 -2.18 6.24 -30.91
C GLY A 32 -2.84 7.62 -30.83
N SER A 33 -3.91 7.79 -30.06
CA SER A 33 -4.58 9.08 -29.83
C SER A 33 -4.08 9.79 -28.56
N THR A 34 -3.25 9.13 -27.74
CA THR A 34 -2.74 9.70 -26.50
C THR A 34 -1.72 10.81 -26.78
N CYS A 35 -2.09 12.06 -26.48
CA CYS A 35 -1.23 13.22 -26.73
C CYS A 35 -0.31 13.62 -25.56
N LEU A 36 -0.69 13.30 -24.31
CA LEU A 36 0.05 13.72 -23.12
C LEU A 36 -0.16 12.73 -21.97
N ILE A 37 0.88 12.49 -21.19
CA ILE A 37 0.88 11.61 -20.01
C ILE A 37 1.53 12.35 -18.85
N PHE A 38 0.91 12.25 -17.66
CA PHE A 38 1.54 12.61 -16.38
C PHE A 38 1.72 11.34 -15.56
N ALA A 39 2.95 11.08 -15.12
CA ALA A 39 3.28 9.92 -14.31
C ALA A 39 3.85 10.37 -12.96
N ASN A 40 3.35 9.78 -11.87
CA ASN A 40 3.87 9.95 -10.52
C ASN A 40 3.84 8.59 -9.81
N ALA A 41 4.96 8.22 -9.20
CA ALA A 41 5.08 7.01 -8.43
C ALA A 41 5.64 7.35 -7.05
N LEU A 42 4.97 6.90 -5.99
CA LEU A 42 5.39 7.10 -4.61
C LEU A 42 5.37 5.75 -3.88
N TYR A 43 6.53 5.35 -3.37
CA TYR A 43 6.65 4.24 -2.44
C TYR A 43 7.06 4.77 -1.06
N PHE A 44 6.39 4.30 -0.02
CA PHE A 44 6.69 4.67 1.36
C PHE A 44 6.99 3.42 2.19
N LYS A 45 8.10 3.47 2.93
CA LYS A 45 8.49 2.46 3.92
C LYS A 45 8.92 3.16 5.20
N GLY A 46 7.97 3.35 6.10
CA GLY A 46 8.22 3.87 7.43
C GLY A 46 8.58 2.75 8.41
N ALA A 47 9.62 2.96 9.21
CA ALA A 47 9.86 2.16 10.40
C ALA A 47 8.99 2.72 11.53
N TRP A 48 8.19 1.88 12.17
CA TRP A 48 7.45 2.29 13.37
C TRP A 48 8.41 2.77 14.46
N ASP A 49 8.02 3.81 15.19
CA ASP A 49 8.78 4.29 16.33
C ASP A 49 8.85 3.19 17.42
N GLU A 50 7.69 2.64 17.76
CA GLU A 50 7.54 1.41 18.53
C GLU A 50 7.30 0.20 17.60
N LYS A 51 8.23 -0.76 17.60
CA LYS A 51 8.13 -1.97 16.77
C LYS A 51 7.24 -3.02 17.43
N PHE A 52 6.44 -3.70 16.61
CA PHE A 52 5.67 -4.87 17.03
C PHE A 52 6.56 -6.11 17.17
N ASN A 53 6.29 -6.92 18.19
CA ASN A 53 6.89 -8.26 18.29
C ASN A 53 6.21 -9.19 17.27
N THR A 54 6.97 -9.71 16.31
CA THR A 54 6.45 -10.56 15.24
C THR A 54 6.28 -12.01 15.66
N MET A 55 6.78 -12.42 16.84
CA MET A 55 6.60 -13.79 17.34
C MET A 55 5.15 -14.11 17.70
N ASP A 56 4.33 -13.08 17.94
CA ASP A 56 2.95 -13.21 18.41
C ASP A 56 1.92 -12.94 17.29
N MET A 57 2.32 -13.10 16.02
CA MET A 57 1.40 -12.98 14.87
C MET A 57 0.44 -14.18 14.85
N GLU A 58 -0.71 -14.02 15.48
CA GLU A 58 -1.78 -15.01 15.50
C GLU A 58 -2.79 -14.79 14.36
N GLY A 59 -3.39 -15.88 13.89
CA GLY A 59 -4.38 -15.87 12.81
C GLY A 59 -5.79 -15.58 13.34
N TYR A 60 -6.26 -14.36 13.13
CA TYR A 60 -7.62 -13.94 13.48
C TYR A 60 -8.50 -13.79 12.23
N ASP A 61 -9.81 -13.84 12.45
CA ASP A 61 -10.80 -13.70 11.39
C ASP A 61 -10.96 -12.20 11.04
N PHE A 62 -10.70 -11.85 9.78
CA PHE A 62 -10.99 -10.54 9.21
C PHE A 62 -12.30 -10.59 8.43
N HIS A 63 -13.24 -9.72 8.78
CA HIS A 63 -14.57 -9.67 8.18
C HIS A 63 -14.56 -8.82 6.91
N LEU A 64 -14.90 -9.44 5.77
CA LEU A 64 -14.99 -8.79 4.47
C LEU A 64 -16.34 -8.06 4.30
N LEU A 65 -16.36 -7.07 3.40
CA LEU A 65 -17.57 -6.28 3.11
C LEU A 65 -18.74 -7.11 2.56
N ASN A 66 -18.45 -8.27 1.96
CA ASN A 66 -19.46 -9.21 1.45
C ASN A 66 -20.04 -10.13 2.53
N GLY A 67 -19.64 -9.97 3.80
CA GLY A 67 -20.11 -10.76 4.94
C GLY A 67 -19.37 -12.07 5.19
N SER A 68 -18.41 -12.46 4.36
CA SER A 68 -17.54 -13.61 4.64
C SER A 68 -16.34 -13.23 5.51
N SER A 69 -15.64 -14.22 6.05
CA SER A 69 -14.43 -14.03 6.86
C SER A 69 -13.24 -14.75 6.25
N VAL A 70 -12.05 -14.18 6.41
CA VAL A 70 -10.77 -14.80 6.04
C VAL A 70 -9.81 -14.76 7.23
N LYS A 71 -9.02 -15.83 7.43
CA LYS A 71 -7.96 -15.82 8.44
C LYS A 71 -6.75 -15.06 7.94
N VAL A 72 -6.31 -14.06 8.70
CA VAL A 72 -5.10 -13.27 8.40
C VAL A 72 -4.25 -13.09 9.66
N PRO A 73 -2.93 -12.93 9.53
CA PRO A 73 -2.07 -12.63 10.68
C PRO A 73 -2.33 -11.20 11.18
N PHE A 74 -2.63 -11.05 12.46
CA PHE A 74 -2.73 -9.73 13.10
C PHE A 74 -1.45 -9.44 13.89
N ILE A 75 -1.01 -8.18 13.85
CA ILE A 75 -0.01 -7.67 14.79
C ILE A 75 -0.71 -7.17 16.05
N THR A 76 -0.14 -7.48 17.21
CA THR A 76 -0.68 -7.06 18.51
C THR A 76 0.39 -6.37 19.35
N SER A 77 -0.03 -5.48 20.23
CA SER A 77 0.82 -4.81 21.21
C SER A 77 0.07 -4.72 22.52
N ARG A 78 0.80 -4.84 23.63
CA ARG A 78 0.27 -4.60 24.98
C ARG A 78 0.72 -3.26 25.57
N ASN A 79 1.47 -2.46 24.79
CA ASN A 79 1.89 -1.13 25.19
C ASN A 79 0.71 -0.14 25.09
N ASP A 80 0.79 0.96 25.85
CA ASP A 80 -0.14 2.07 25.70
C ASP A 80 -0.10 2.62 24.27
N GLN A 81 -1.27 2.94 23.71
CA GLN A 81 -1.42 3.42 22.34
C GLN A 81 -2.20 4.72 22.31
N PHE A 82 -1.89 5.58 21.34
CA PHE A 82 -2.63 6.82 21.11
C PHE A 82 -3.97 6.51 20.43
N ILE A 83 -5.03 6.35 21.23
CA ILE A 83 -6.38 6.03 20.75
C ILE A 83 -7.36 7.14 21.13
N SER A 84 -8.16 7.57 20.15
CA SER A 84 -9.31 8.45 20.35
C SER A 84 -10.61 7.72 19.98
N VAL A 85 -11.67 7.90 20.77
CA VAL A 85 -12.96 7.23 20.61
C VAL A 85 -14.04 8.26 20.31
N PHE A 86 -14.84 7.99 19.28
CA PHE A 86 -15.93 8.84 18.82
C PHE A 86 -17.22 8.02 18.71
N ASP A 87 -18.33 8.71 18.46
CA ASP A 87 -19.57 8.00 18.16
C ASP A 87 -19.45 7.26 16.82
N GLY A 88 -19.67 5.94 16.84
CA GLY A 88 -19.57 5.07 15.68
C GLY A 88 -18.16 4.67 15.22
N PHE A 89 -17.06 5.22 15.76
CA PHE A 89 -15.70 4.83 15.33
C PHE A 89 -14.58 5.13 16.36
N LYS A 90 -13.39 4.59 16.08
CA LYS A 90 -12.16 4.81 16.86
C LYS A 90 -11.00 5.16 15.92
N VAL A 91 -10.04 5.95 16.41
CA VAL A 91 -8.82 6.34 15.68
C VAL A 91 -7.62 5.89 16.48
N LEU A 92 -6.67 5.22 15.82
CA LEU A 92 -5.38 4.80 16.38
C LEU A 92 -4.26 5.54 15.64
N TYR A 93 -3.35 6.18 16.38
CA TYR A 93 -2.16 6.82 15.84
C TYR A 93 -0.91 6.00 16.15
N LEU A 94 -0.18 5.61 15.09
CA LEU A 94 1.07 4.87 15.17
C LEU A 94 2.18 5.70 14.50
N PRO A 95 3.11 6.29 15.27
CA PRO A 95 4.17 7.13 14.71
C PRO A 95 5.22 6.31 13.97
N TYR A 96 5.78 6.91 12.92
CA TYR A 96 7.01 6.44 12.27
C TYR A 96 8.23 7.16 12.87
N LYS A 97 9.41 6.53 12.77
CA LYS A 97 10.71 7.13 13.10
C LYS A 97 11.13 8.23 12.13
#